data_AF-A0A7X9A1R5-F1
#
_entry.id   AF-A0A7X9A1R5-F1
#
_cell.length_a   1.000
_cell.length_b   1.000
_cell.length_c   1.000
_cell.angle_alpha   90.00
_cell.angle_beta   90.00
_cell.angle_gamma   90.00
#
_symmetry.space_group_name_H-M   'P 1'
#
loop_
_entity.id
_entity.type
_entity.pdbx_description
1 polymer ?
#
loop_
_entity_poly.entity_id
_entity_poly.type
_entity_poly.pdbx_seq_one_letter_code
_entity_poly.pdbx_strand_id
1 'polypeptide(L)'
;MIESRSIHPKAEIHLSDRAVLEEMFIEMCLKADKTHHHAIPVLTGPTATGKSSLAMSLATRCGYEIVSADAMQIYRGFDIGTAKPTIEERTRVPHHMIDILDPCESYSVASYVKKTERILSQLLSEGKKPLVCGGSVQYVSALLDGLLFTPKRIDQNLRQHVNSKIDAIGVQNAWQKLHSLDPESAAIIAPTDRRRIARFFEMYIETGKTKSE
;
A
#
# COMPACT_ATOMS: atom_id res chain seq x y z
N MET A 1 27.22 -35.72 29.83
CA MET A 1 25.93 -35.98 29.16
C MET A 1 25.32 -34.67 28.72
N ILE A 2 25.56 -34.27 27.47
CA ILE A 2 24.67 -33.36 26.74
C ILE A 2 24.64 -33.95 25.33
N GLU A 3 23.50 -34.54 24.98
CA GLU A 3 23.28 -35.21 23.69
C GLU A 3 23.27 -34.16 22.57
N SER A 4 24.16 -34.36 21.59
CA SER A 4 24.10 -33.70 20.29
C SER A 4 22.93 -34.27 19.49
N ARG A 5 21.75 -33.64 19.58
CA ARG A 5 20.65 -33.94 18.66
C ARG A 5 20.88 -33.22 17.33
N SER A 6 21.27 -34.05 16.37
CA SER A 6 21.15 -33.90 14.92
C SER A 6 20.17 -32.79 14.50
N ILE A 7 20.76 -31.74 13.93
CA ILE A 7 20.04 -30.77 13.09
C ILE A 7 19.66 -31.53 11.82
N HIS A 8 18.37 -31.52 11.49
CA HIS A 8 17.78 -32.11 10.29
C HIS A 8 18.61 -31.79 9.02
N PRO A 9 18.67 -32.71 8.03
CA PRO A 9 19.41 -32.46 6.81
C PRO A 9 18.83 -31.21 6.14
N LYS A 10 19.68 -30.22 5.86
CA LYS A 10 19.36 -29.14 4.93
C LYS A 10 19.05 -29.79 3.59
N ALA A 11 17.78 -30.00 3.29
CA ALA A 11 17.36 -30.27 1.93
C ALA A 11 17.82 -29.08 1.09
N GLU A 12 18.70 -29.33 0.13
CA GLU A 12 19.05 -28.38 -0.91
C GLU A 12 17.79 -28.13 -1.74
N ILE A 13 17.00 -27.13 -1.33
CA ILE A 13 15.92 -26.62 -2.15
C ILE A 13 16.58 -25.84 -3.27
N HIS A 14 16.66 -26.46 -4.44
CA HIS A 14 17.04 -25.76 -5.66
C HIS A 14 16.01 -24.65 -5.89
N LEU A 15 16.44 -23.39 -5.82
CA LEU A 15 15.65 -22.16 -6.04
C LEU A 15 14.92 -22.10 -7.40
N SER A 16 15.05 -23.12 -8.25
CA SER A 16 14.43 -23.24 -9.56
C SER A 16 13.00 -23.79 -9.56
N ASP A 17 12.56 -24.48 -8.49
CA ASP A 17 11.19 -25.01 -8.44
C ASP A 17 10.24 -24.06 -7.72
N ARG A 18 9.70 -23.11 -8.49
CA ARG A 18 8.67 -22.17 -8.03
C ARG A 18 7.52 -22.88 -7.30
N ALA A 19 7.08 -24.03 -7.80
CA ALA A 19 6.00 -24.81 -7.17
C ALA A 19 6.35 -25.28 -5.74
N VAL A 20 7.60 -25.66 -5.48
CA VAL A 20 8.06 -26.08 -4.15
C VAL A 20 8.08 -24.89 -3.19
N LEU A 21 8.55 -23.74 -3.65
CA LEU A 21 8.54 -22.51 -2.85
C LEU A 21 7.12 -22.04 -2.54
N GLU A 22 6.20 -22.15 -3.51
CA GLU A 22 4.78 -21.83 -3.30
C GLU A 22 4.15 -22.77 -2.25
N GLU A 23 4.40 -24.08 -2.33
CA GLU A 23 3.93 -25.05 -1.32
C GLU A 23 4.49 -24.75 0.08
N MET A 24 5.80 -24.51 0.19
CA MET A 24 6.43 -24.16 1.46
C MET A 24 5.82 -22.91 2.08
N PHE A 25 5.57 -21.88 1.25
CA PHE A 25 4.97 -20.64 1.72
C PHE A 25 3.51 -20.86 2.19
N ILE A 26 2.73 -21.65 1.45
CA ILE A 26 1.37 -22.02 1.84
C ILE A 26 1.36 -22.76 3.17
N GLU A 27 2.27 -23.72 3.37
CA GLU A 27 2.40 -24.41 4.66
C GLU A 27 2.77 -23.45 5.80
N MET A 28 3.67 -22.50 5.56
CA MET A 28 4.04 -21.49 6.55
C MET A 28 2.84 -20.64 6.94
N CYS A 29 2.05 -20.17 5.96
CA CYS A 29 0.83 -19.42 6.22
C CYS A 29 -0.20 -20.24 7.02
N LEU A 30 -0.39 -21.52 6.68
CA LEU A 30 -1.29 -22.43 7.41
C LEU A 30 -0.83 -22.69 8.85
N LYS A 31 0.49 -22.74 9.10
CA LYS A 31 1.06 -22.89 10.46
C LYS A 31 0.91 -21.59 11.27
N ALA A 32 1.14 -20.43 10.65
CA ALA A 32 0.97 -19.13 11.29
C ALA A 32 -0.49 -18.87 11.70
N ASP A 33 -1.45 -19.22 10.84
CA ASP A 33 -2.89 -19.08 11.11
C ASP A 33 -3.35 -19.89 12.35
N LYS A 34 -2.74 -21.06 12.59
CA LYS A 34 -3.01 -21.88 13.79
C LYS A 34 -2.42 -21.34 15.09
N THR A 35 -1.41 -20.48 15.00
CA THR A 35 -0.64 -19.99 16.16
C THR A 35 -1.00 -18.55 16.52
N HIS A 36 -1.50 -17.77 15.56
CA HIS A 36 -1.86 -16.37 15.73
C HIS A 36 -3.25 -16.08 15.16
N HIS A 37 -4.29 -16.26 15.99
CA HIS A 37 -5.71 -16.07 15.62
C HIS A 37 -6.09 -14.67 15.07
N HIS A 38 -5.16 -13.70 15.06
CA HIS A 38 -5.39 -12.33 14.59
C HIS A 38 -4.32 -11.84 13.59
N ALA A 39 -3.40 -12.70 13.13
CA ALA A 39 -2.36 -12.29 12.20
C ALA A 39 -2.93 -12.18 10.77
N ILE A 40 -2.69 -11.03 10.13
CA ILE A 40 -3.10 -10.79 8.74
C ILE A 40 -1.85 -10.94 7.86
N PRO A 41 -1.78 -11.97 6.99
CA PRO A 41 -0.67 -12.10 6.06
C PRO A 41 -0.66 -10.95 5.04
N VAL A 42 0.55 -10.49 4.71
CA VAL A 42 0.79 -9.46 3.70
C VAL A 42 1.73 -10.03 2.64
N LEU A 43 1.25 -10.12 1.40
CA LEU A 43 2.04 -10.53 0.24
C LEU A 43 2.42 -9.30 -0.60
N THR A 44 3.70 -8.95 -0.58
CA THR A 44 4.23 -7.80 -1.32
C THR A 44 5.43 -8.16 -2.19
N GLY A 45 5.80 -7.26 -3.09
CA GLY A 45 6.93 -7.40 -4.00
C GLY A 45 6.76 -6.65 -5.33
N PRO A 46 7.80 -6.59 -6.17
CA PRO A 46 7.82 -5.82 -7.42
C PRO A 46 6.75 -6.26 -8.42
N THR A 47 6.37 -5.39 -9.35
CA THR A 47 5.50 -5.77 -10.48
C THR A 47 6.09 -6.95 -11.27
N ALA A 48 5.22 -7.81 -11.83
CA ALA A 48 5.60 -8.98 -12.62
C ALA A 48 6.35 -10.12 -11.90
N THR A 49 6.40 -10.14 -10.55
CA THR A 49 7.01 -11.26 -9.79
C THR A 49 6.06 -12.42 -9.47
N GLY A 50 4.86 -12.48 -10.07
CA GLY A 50 3.92 -13.58 -9.86
C GLY A 50 3.05 -13.50 -8.59
N LYS A 51 3.08 -12.38 -7.86
CA LYS A 51 2.30 -12.19 -6.62
C LYS A 51 0.82 -12.52 -6.75
N SER A 52 0.16 -12.05 -7.81
CA SER A 52 -1.28 -12.30 -8.00
C SER A 52 -1.58 -13.79 -8.13
N SER A 53 -0.73 -14.54 -8.83
CA SER A 53 -0.86 -15.99 -8.97
C SER A 53 -0.67 -16.70 -7.62
N LEU A 54 0.34 -16.32 -6.83
CA LEU A 54 0.54 -16.87 -5.48
C LEU A 54 -0.62 -16.50 -4.53
N ALA A 55 -1.10 -15.26 -4.59
CA ALA A 55 -2.25 -14.79 -3.80
C ALA A 55 -3.50 -15.62 -4.09
N MET A 56 -3.78 -15.88 -5.37
CA MET A 56 -4.91 -16.72 -5.79
C MET A 56 -4.79 -18.16 -5.30
N SER A 57 -3.59 -18.74 -5.37
CA SER A 57 -3.32 -20.10 -4.86
C SER A 57 -3.53 -20.17 -3.34
N LEU A 58 -3.00 -19.21 -2.58
CA LEU A 58 -3.20 -19.09 -1.13
C LEU A 58 -4.68 -18.94 -0.80
N ALA A 59 -5.37 -18.03 -1.47
CA ALA A 59 -6.78 -17.75 -1.22
C ALA A 59 -7.67 -18.97 -1.49
N THR A 60 -7.47 -19.65 -2.62
CA THR A 60 -8.24 -20.84 -2.99
C THR A 60 -8.03 -21.98 -1.99
N ARG A 61 -6.79 -22.19 -1.52
CA ARG A 61 -6.44 -23.34 -0.68
C ARG A 61 -6.66 -23.12 0.81
N CYS A 62 -6.46 -21.89 1.28
CA CYS A 62 -6.54 -21.56 2.70
C CYS A 62 -7.84 -20.83 3.07
N GLY A 63 -8.66 -20.46 2.08
CA GLY A 63 -9.90 -19.73 2.27
C GLY A 63 -9.68 -18.24 2.59
N TYR A 64 -8.64 -17.62 2.01
CA TYR A 64 -8.43 -16.19 2.17
C TYR A 64 -9.33 -15.37 1.23
N GLU A 65 -9.76 -14.21 1.70
CA GLU A 65 -10.27 -13.12 0.87
C GLU A 65 -9.15 -12.10 0.64
N ILE A 66 -8.96 -11.65 -0.60
CA ILE A 66 -7.84 -10.80 -0.98
C ILE A 66 -8.22 -9.33 -0.81
N VAL A 67 -7.40 -8.55 -0.11
CA VAL A 67 -7.52 -7.09 -0.02
C VAL A 67 -6.39 -6.46 -0.82
N SER A 68 -6.72 -5.80 -1.93
CA SER A 68 -5.71 -5.21 -2.82
C SER A 68 -4.96 -4.05 -2.14
N ALA A 69 -3.64 -4.07 -2.27
CA ALA A 69 -2.72 -2.99 -1.92
C ALA A 69 -2.03 -2.45 -3.18
N ASP A 70 -2.82 -2.20 -4.22
CA ASP A 70 -2.39 -1.60 -5.48
C ASP A 70 -3.16 -0.29 -5.74
N ALA A 71 -2.42 0.82 -5.86
CA ALA A 71 -3.01 2.15 -6.02
C ALA A 71 -3.71 2.36 -7.36
N MET A 72 -3.50 1.50 -8.37
CA MET A 72 -4.13 1.62 -9.69
C MET A 72 -5.34 0.69 -9.83
N GLN A 73 -5.35 -0.47 -9.15
CA GLN A 73 -6.49 -1.41 -9.22
C GLN A 73 -7.77 -0.90 -8.55
N ILE A 74 -7.69 0.15 -7.74
CA ILE A 74 -8.85 0.80 -7.13
C ILE A 74 -9.79 1.48 -8.15
N TYR A 75 -9.30 1.76 -9.37
CA TYR A 75 -10.02 2.51 -10.39
C TYR A 75 -10.79 1.61 -11.36
N ARG A 76 -12.07 1.96 -11.59
CA ARG A 76 -12.94 1.29 -12.56
C ARG A 76 -12.47 1.45 -14.00
N GLY A 77 -12.58 0.38 -14.77
CA GLY A 77 -12.20 0.34 -16.19
C GLY A 77 -10.68 0.30 -16.44
N PHE A 78 -9.85 0.42 -15.40
CA PHE A 78 -8.40 0.30 -15.53
C PHE A 78 -7.99 -1.16 -15.37
N ASP A 79 -8.43 -2.03 -16.28
CA ASP A 79 -8.32 -3.49 -16.08
C ASP A 79 -7.00 -4.06 -16.63
N ILE A 80 -6.73 -3.83 -17.92
CA ILE A 80 -5.60 -4.43 -18.64
C ILE A 80 -4.26 -3.87 -18.12
N GLY A 81 -4.12 -2.54 -18.08
CA GLY A 81 -2.86 -1.88 -17.72
C GLY A 81 -2.46 -2.05 -16.25
N THR A 82 -3.37 -2.49 -15.37
CA THR A 82 -3.13 -2.68 -13.94
C THR A 82 -3.04 -4.15 -13.54
N ALA A 83 -3.12 -5.06 -14.52
CA ALA A 83 -3.18 -6.51 -14.30
C ALA A 83 -4.22 -6.89 -13.22
N LYS A 84 -5.40 -6.26 -13.29
CA LYS A 84 -6.49 -6.52 -12.36
C LYS A 84 -6.97 -7.97 -12.54
N PRO A 85 -7.30 -8.69 -11.45
CA PRO A 85 -7.84 -10.04 -11.58
C PRO A 85 -9.09 -10.03 -12.45
N THR A 86 -9.31 -11.09 -13.23
CA THR A 86 -10.49 -11.18 -14.11
C THR A 86 -11.77 -11.35 -13.31
N ILE A 87 -12.93 -11.25 -13.96
CA ILE A 87 -14.23 -11.46 -13.30
C ILE A 87 -14.33 -12.91 -12.80
N GLU A 88 -13.81 -13.87 -13.57
CA GLU A 88 -13.78 -15.29 -13.22
C GLU A 88 -12.91 -15.53 -11.97
N GLU A 89 -11.74 -14.89 -11.89
CA GLU A 89 -10.87 -14.97 -10.71
C GLU A 89 -11.53 -14.35 -9.48
N ARG A 90 -12.18 -13.18 -9.63
CA ARG A 90 -12.90 -12.50 -8.55
C ARG A 90 -14.15 -13.23 -8.09
N THR A 91 -14.76 -14.05 -8.96
CA THR A 91 -15.90 -14.91 -8.60
C THR A 91 -15.43 -16.10 -7.77
N ARG A 92 -14.22 -16.61 -8.03
CA ARG A 92 -13.63 -17.73 -7.29
C ARG A 92 -13.06 -17.32 -5.93
N VAL A 93 -12.46 -16.13 -5.86
CA VAL A 93 -11.85 -15.57 -4.66
C VAL A 93 -12.36 -14.15 -4.48
N PRO A 94 -13.04 -13.81 -3.37
CA PRO A 94 -13.45 -12.45 -3.11
C PRO A 94 -12.25 -11.50 -3.08
N HIS A 95 -12.36 -10.39 -3.83
CA HIS A 95 -11.38 -9.32 -3.84
C HIS A 95 -11.99 -8.02 -3.35
N HIS A 96 -11.28 -7.37 -2.44
CA HIS A 96 -11.61 -6.07 -1.88
C HIS A 96 -10.65 -5.00 -2.38
N MET A 97 -11.03 -3.73 -2.25
CA MET A 97 -10.24 -2.58 -2.72
C MET A 97 -9.92 -2.59 -4.22
N ILE A 98 -10.83 -3.15 -5.03
CA ILE A 98 -10.79 -3.13 -6.49
C ILE A 98 -12.06 -2.43 -6.98
N ASP A 99 -11.96 -1.60 -8.03
CA ASP A 99 -13.11 -0.93 -8.66
C ASP A 99 -13.96 -0.05 -7.72
N ILE A 100 -13.30 0.53 -6.71
CA ILE A 100 -13.94 1.33 -5.67
C ILE A 100 -14.08 2.81 -6.02
N LEU A 101 -13.46 3.27 -7.12
CA LEU A 101 -13.46 4.67 -7.56
C LEU A 101 -13.60 4.79 -9.08
N ASP A 102 -14.14 5.93 -9.51
CA ASP A 102 -14.12 6.34 -10.90
C ASP A 102 -12.76 6.98 -11.28
N PRO A 103 -12.30 6.89 -12.53
CA PRO A 103 -10.96 7.33 -12.96
C PRO A 103 -10.60 8.79 -12.64
N CYS A 104 -11.59 9.68 -12.55
CA CYS A 104 -11.38 11.11 -12.28
C CYS A 104 -11.25 11.41 -10.77
N GLU A 105 -11.47 10.43 -9.90
CA GLU A 105 -11.44 10.62 -8.46
C GLU A 105 -10.00 10.54 -7.92
N SER A 106 -9.66 11.44 -7.00
CA SER A 106 -8.39 11.36 -6.27
C SER A 106 -8.54 10.47 -5.04
N TYR A 107 -7.60 9.55 -4.83
CA TYR A 107 -7.54 8.73 -3.62
C TYR A 107 -6.26 8.95 -2.83
N SER A 108 -6.40 9.12 -1.52
CA SER A 108 -5.28 9.33 -0.62
C SER A 108 -4.90 8.04 0.10
N VAL A 109 -3.63 7.94 0.52
CA VAL A 109 -3.15 6.83 1.36
C VAL A 109 -3.94 6.77 2.68
N ALA A 110 -4.32 7.91 3.25
CA ALA A 110 -5.18 7.97 4.44
C ALA A 110 -6.56 7.33 4.21
N SER A 111 -7.17 7.64 3.06
CA SER A 111 -8.45 7.06 2.65
C SER A 111 -8.31 5.55 2.44
N TYR A 112 -7.20 5.11 1.85
CA TYR A 112 -6.88 3.70 1.69
C TYR A 112 -6.82 2.99 3.05
N VAL A 113 -5.97 3.45 3.98
CA VAL A 113 -5.82 2.83 5.32
C VAL A 113 -7.15 2.72 6.02
N LYS A 114 -7.90 3.83 6.15
CA LYS A 114 -9.19 3.84 6.84
C LYS A 114 -10.20 2.85 6.25
N LYS A 115 -10.26 2.74 4.93
CA LYS A 115 -11.20 1.83 4.26
C LYS A 115 -10.73 0.37 4.39
N THR A 116 -9.43 0.13 4.23
CA THR A 116 -8.81 -1.19 4.38
C THR A 116 -8.96 -1.71 5.81
N GLU A 117 -8.65 -0.93 6.84
CA GLU A 117 -8.84 -1.31 8.25
C GLU A 117 -10.28 -1.71 8.56
N ARG A 118 -11.26 -0.97 8.02
CA ARG A 118 -12.68 -1.32 8.15
C ARG A 118 -12.99 -2.67 7.52
N ILE A 119 -12.49 -2.92 6.31
CA ILE A 119 -12.68 -4.19 5.60
C ILE A 119 -12.02 -5.33 6.38
N LEU A 120 -10.78 -5.16 6.82
CA LEU A 120 -10.06 -6.16 7.61
C LEU A 120 -10.79 -6.48 8.91
N SER A 121 -11.25 -5.46 9.64
CA SER A 121 -12.01 -5.64 10.88
C SER A 121 -13.32 -6.39 10.63
N GLN A 122 -14.05 -6.03 9.56
CA GLN A 122 -15.27 -6.72 9.16
C GLN A 122 -15.00 -8.20 8.86
N LEU A 123 -14.02 -8.51 8.01
CA LEU A 123 -13.67 -9.88 7.65
C LEU A 123 -13.31 -10.71 8.89
N LEU A 124 -12.47 -10.17 9.77
CA LEU A 124 -12.09 -10.86 11.01
C LEU A 124 -13.30 -11.12 11.92
N SER A 125 -14.19 -10.14 12.10
CA SER A 125 -15.42 -10.30 12.90
C SER A 125 -16.42 -11.31 12.31
N GLU A 126 -16.40 -11.50 10.99
CA GLU A 126 -17.18 -12.52 10.29
C GLU A 126 -16.50 -13.90 10.30
N GLY A 127 -15.33 -14.04 10.96
CA GLY A 127 -14.55 -15.28 10.99
C GLY A 127 -13.86 -15.61 9.66
N LYS A 128 -13.76 -14.63 8.75
CA LYS A 128 -13.09 -14.76 7.47
C LYS A 128 -11.61 -14.44 7.59
N LYS A 129 -10.81 -14.96 6.65
CA LYS A 129 -9.36 -14.78 6.65
C LYS A 129 -8.95 -13.73 5.61
N PRO A 130 -8.49 -12.54 6.01
CA PRO A 130 -7.97 -11.57 5.05
C PRO A 130 -6.54 -11.90 4.60
N LEU A 131 -6.23 -11.62 3.33
CA LEU A 131 -4.87 -11.59 2.78
C LEU A 131 -4.64 -10.25 2.09
N VAL A 132 -3.73 -9.42 2.60
CA VAL A 132 -3.37 -8.18 1.91
C VAL A 132 -2.36 -8.50 0.81
N CYS A 133 -2.65 -8.12 -0.44
CA CYS A 133 -1.76 -8.39 -1.58
C CYS A 133 -1.58 -7.15 -2.46
N GLY A 134 -0.34 -6.76 -2.74
CA GLY A 134 -0.07 -5.67 -3.67
C GLY A 134 1.37 -5.15 -3.69
N GLY A 135 1.65 -4.29 -4.66
CA GLY A 135 2.97 -3.71 -4.90
C GLY A 135 3.13 -2.24 -4.48
N SER A 136 2.08 -1.58 -4.01
CA SER A 136 2.17 -0.16 -3.63
C SER A 136 2.80 -0.01 -2.25
N VAL A 137 4.12 0.20 -2.21
CA VAL A 137 4.91 0.35 -0.98
C VAL A 137 4.28 1.37 -0.03
N GLN A 138 3.79 2.50 -0.56
CA GLN A 138 3.12 3.51 0.27
C GLN A 138 1.86 3.01 0.95
N TYR A 139 1.07 2.12 0.32
CA TYR A 139 -0.14 1.55 0.93
C TYR A 139 0.19 0.47 1.96
N VAL A 140 1.22 -0.34 1.68
CA VAL A 140 1.65 -1.41 2.59
C VAL A 140 2.30 -0.84 3.84
N SER A 141 3.31 0.03 3.69
CA SER A 141 3.96 0.72 4.83
C SER A 141 2.94 1.50 5.65
N ALA A 142 2.06 2.22 4.98
CA ALA A 142 0.95 2.92 5.60
C ALA A 142 0.08 2.08 6.55
N LEU A 143 -0.26 0.87 6.10
CA LEU A 143 -1.12 -0.05 6.83
C LEU A 143 -0.37 -0.75 7.97
N LEU A 144 0.93 -1.04 7.79
CA LEU A 144 1.77 -1.69 8.79
C LEU A 144 2.22 -0.75 9.91
N ASP A 145 2.62 0.47 9.55
CA ASP A 145 3.22 1.44 10.47
C ASP A 145 2.17 2.22 11.27
N GLY A 146 0.88 2.07 10.93
CA GLY A 146 -0.22 2.79 11.56
C GLY A 146 -0.10 4.30 11.32
N LEU A 147 -0.59 4.77 10.17
CA LEU A 147 -0.51 6.19 9.88
C LEU A 147 -1.46 7.04 10.71
N LEU A 148 -0.86 7.99 11.44
CA LEU A 148 -1.52 9.19 11.92
C LEU A 148 -1.70 10.18 10.77
N PHE A 149 -2.57 9.90 9.81
CA PHE A 149 -3.02 10.93 8.88
C PHE A 149 -4.13 11.75 9.54
N THR A 150 -3.88 13.04 9.75
CA THR A 150 -4.95 13.98 10.05
C THR A 150 -5.92 13.97 8.86
N PRO A 151 -7.22 13.67 9.06
CA PRO A 151 -8.21 13.60 7.99
C PRO A 151 -8.58 15.02 7.54
N LYS A 152 -7.61 15.79 7.05
CA LYS A 152 -7.84 17.13 6.57
C LYS A 152 -8.20 17.04 5.09
N ARG A 153 -9.47 17.34 4.79
CA ARG A 153 -9.98 17.48 3.43
C ARG A 153 -9.11 18.50 2.72
N ILE A 154 -8.58 18.13 1.55
CA ILE A 154 -7.79 19.04 0.72
C ILE A 154 -8.71 20.19 0.29
N ASP A 155 -8.42 21.42 0.72
CA ASP A 155 -9.10 22.61 0.23
C ASP A 155 -8.71 22.87 -1.23
N GLN A 156 -9.65 22.68 -2.15
CA GLN A 156 -9.40 22.86 -3.57
C GLN A 156 -9.13 24.32 -3.94
N ASN A 157 -9.75 25.28 -3.26
CA ASN A 157 -9.52 26.71 -3.51
C ASN A 157 -8.12 27.10 -3.08
N LEU A 158 -7.69 26.63 -1.90
CA LEU A 158 -6.33 26.82 -1.44
C LEU A 158 -5.31 26.20 -2.39
N ARG A 159 -5.56 24.97 -2.84
CA ARG A 159 -4.68 24.30 -3.81
C ARG A 159 -4.57 25.09 -5.11
N GLN A 160 -5.68 25.57 -5.66
CA GLN A 160 -5.66 26.39 -6.86
C GLN A 160 -4.88 27.68 -6.63
N HIS A 161 -5.11 28.38 -5.51
CA HIS A 161 -4.38 29.59 -5.15
C HIS A 161 -2.88 29.37 -5.03
N VAL A 162 -2.45 28.31 -4.34
CA VAL A 162 -1.04 27.95 -4.19
C VAL A 162 -0.42 27.63 -5.55
N ASN A 163 -1.10 26.82 -6.37
CA ASN A 163 -0.64 26.48 -7.70
C ASN A 163 -0.48 27.74 -8.58
N SER A 164 -1.47 28.62 -8.61
CA SER A 164 -1.40 29.88 -9.38
C SER A 164 -0.25 30.77 -8.93
N LYS A 165 0.03 30.83 -7.61
CA LYS A 165 1.19 31.56 -7.09
C LYS A 165 2.51 30.94 -7.52
N ILE A 166 2.63 29.61 -7.49
CA ILE A 166 3.82 28.90 -7.96
C ILE A 166 4.02 29.13 -9.45
N ASP A 167 2.95 29.09 -10.25
CA ASP A 167 3.01 29.31 -11.69
C ASP A 167 3.43 30.76 -12.01
N ALA A 168 2.96 31.74 -11.23
CA ALA A 168 3.33 33.15 -11.41
C ALA A 168 4.81 33.46 -11.10
N ILE A 169 5.38 32.82 -10.07
CA ILE A 169 6.78 33.06 -9.67
C ILE A 169 7.76 32.05 -10.26
N GLY A 170 7.28 30.94 -10.79
CA GLY A 170 8.09 29.80 -11.22
C GLY A 170 8.47 28.85 -10.08
N VAL A 171 8.55 27.55 -10.39
CA VAL A 171 8.81 26.47 -9.42
C VAL A 171 10.14 26.68 -8.67
N GLN A 172 11.18 27.13 -9.37
CA GLN A 172 12.49 27.38 -8.76
C GLN A 172 12.43 28.45 -7.66
N ASN A 173 11.74 29.56 -7.93
CA ASN A 173 11.57 30.65 -6.95
C ASN A 173 10.66 30.22 -5.80
N ALA A 174 9.65 29.39 -6.08
CA ALA A 174 8.83 28.78 -5.03
C ALA A 174 9.67 27.87 -4.12
N TRP A 175 10.59 27.08 -4.69
CA TRP A 175 11.52 26.26 -3.91
C TRP A 175 12.48 27.11 -3.07
N GLN A 176 13.02 28.21 -3.61
CA GLN A 176 13.86 29.12 -2.83
C GLN A 176 13.10 29.73 -1.64
N LYS A 177 11.82 30.09 -1.82
CA LYS A 177 10.97 30.52 -0.71
C LYS A 177 10.78 29.42 0.33
N LEU A 178 10.53 28.18 -0.11
CA LEU A 178 10.46 27.02 0.80
C LEU A 178 11.77 26.87 1.58
N HIS A 179 12.92 26.92 0.90
CA HIS A 179 14.24 26.84 1.52
C HIS A 179 14.49 27.95 2.54
N SER A 180 14.01 29.17 2.30
CA SER A 180 14.13 30.26 3.27
C SER A 180 13.26 30.07 4.52
N LEU A 181 12.15 29.34 4.41
CA LEU A 181 11.20 29.10 5.50
C LEU A 181 11.54 27.83 6.30
N ASP A 182 11.91 26.76 5.60
CA ASP A 182 12.17 25.44 6.17
C ASP A 182 13.31 24.74 5.41
N PRO A 183 14.58 25.02 5.77
CA PRO A 183 15.75 24.42 5.13
C PRO A 183 15.76 22.90 5.22
N GLU A 184 15.23 22.32 6.31
CA GLU A 184 15.17 20.86 6.50
C GLU A 184 14.23 20.21 5.47
N SER A 185 13.03 20.77 5.29
CA SER A 185 12.13 20.30 4.22
C SER A 185 12.73 20.50 2.83
N ALA A 186 13.45 21.60 2.60
CA ALA A 186 14.07 21.89 1.32
C ALA A 186 15.18 20.88 0.96
N ALA A 187 15.89 20.34 1.96
CA ALA A 187 16.89 19.30 1.74
C ALA A 187 16.28 17.98 1.20
N ILE A 188 15.01 17.72 1.51
CA ILE A 188 14.30 16.49 1.13
C ILE A 188 13.47 16.68 -0.15
N ILE A 189 12.97 17.89 -0.40
CA ILE A 189 12.09 18.20 -1.53
C ILE A 189 12.93 18.74 -2.69
N ALA A 190 12.95 18.02 -3.82
CA ALA A 190 13.69 18.46 -5.00
C ALA A 190 13.14 19.79 -5.56
N PRO A 191 14.00 20.68 -6.10
CA PRO A 191 13.57 21.95 -6.72
C PRO A 191 12.56 21.80 -7.85
N THR A 192 12.53 20.64 -8.50
CA THR A 192 11.60 20.32 -9.59
C THR A 192 10.30 19.68 -9.11
N ASP A 193 10.20 19.26 -7.85
CA ASP A 193 9.02 18.58 -7.30
C ASP A 193 7.93 19.58 -6.94
N ARG A 194 7.29 20.15 -7.97
CA ARG A 194 6.18 21.12 -7.86
C ARG A 194 5.09 20.63 -6.91
N ARG A 195 4.82 19.32 -6.89
CA ARG A 195 3.75 18.73 -6.07
C ARG A 195 4.10 18.81 -4.58
N ARG A 196 5.31 18.42 -4.20
CA ARG A 196 5.75 18.53 -2.79
C ARG A 196 5.94 19.96 -2.34
N ILE A 197 6.41 20.84 -3.22
CA ILE A 197 6.52 22.28 -2.95
C ILE A 197 5.12 22.89 -2.70
N ALA A 198 4.14 22.60 -3.57
CA ALA A 198 2.76 23.06 -3.38
C ALA A 198 2.18 22.53 -2.06
N ARG A 199 2.42 21.26 -1.73
CA ARG A 199 1.92 20.67 -0.48
C ARG A 199 2.51 21.32 0.77
N PHE A 200 3.79 21.71 0.73
CA PHE A 200 4.42 22.47 1.80
C PHE A 200 3.70 23.80 2.04
N PHE A 201 3.45 24.58 0.98
CA PHE A 201 2.77 25.87 1.10
C PHE A 201 1.29 25.75 1.47
N GLU A 202 0.58 24.74 0.96
CA GLU A 202 -0.79 24.41 1.40
C GLU A 202 -0.82 24.25 2.92
N MET A 203 0.08 23.43 3.47
CA MET A 203 0.15 23.17 4.90
C MET A 203 0.55 24.42 5.69
N TYR A 204 1.60 25.14 5.26
CA TYR A 204 2.08 26.35 5.92
C TYR A 204 1.00 27.43 6.02
N ILE A 205 0.20 27.63 4.96
CA ILE A 205 -0.91 28.59 4.97
C ILE A 205 -2.02 28.14 5.94
N GLU A 206 -2.28 26.83 6.02
CA GLU A 206 -3.34 26.30 6.86
C GLU A 206 -2.99 26.24 8.35
N THR A 207 -1.73 25.95 8.70
CA THR A 207 -1.31 25.71 10.08
C THR A 207 -0.52 26.87 10.67
N GLY A 208 0.04 27.74 9.82
CA GLY A 208 1.03 28.76 10.20
C GLY A 208 2.38 28.18 10.63
N LYS A 209 2.55 26.86 10.52
CA LYS A 209 3.77 26.13 10.93
C LYS A 209 4.45 25.50 9.72
N THR A 210 5.77 25.40 9.76
CA THR A 210 6.53 24.65 8.76
C THR A 210 6.33 23.15 8.95
N LYS A 211 6.94 22.33 8.09
CA LYS A 211 6.77 20.86 8.17
C LYS A 211 7.66 20.25 9.26
N SER A 212 8.76 20.92 9.59
CA SER A 212 9.72 20.51 10.61
C SER A 212 9.30 20.92 12.04
N GLU A 213 8.35 21.86 12.19
CA GLU A 213 7.77 22.31 13.46
C GLU A 213 6.60 21.45 13.98
#